data_AF-A0A9X3EPR6-F1
#
_entry.id   AF-A0A9X3EPR6-F1
#
_cell.length_a   1.000
_cell.length_b   1.000
_cell.length_c   1.000
_cell.angle_alpha   90.00
_cell.angle_beta   90.00
_cell.angle_gamma   90.00
#
_symmetry.space_group_name_H-M   'P 1'
#
loop_
_entity.id
_entity.type
_entity.pdbx_description
1 polymer ?
#
loop_
_entity_poly.entity_id
_entity_poly.type
_entity_poly.pdbx_seq_one_letter_code
_entity_poly.pdbx_strand_id
1 'polypeptide(L)'
;MKPEPVTHIPGYVLSVGNYILPTGVMHLASSHSVVRFTPPGGDPIALPASPARVALEPTTPPSPEVPNNQLTLRGSRLGGGRLVLRSPLFDTANNQIVVEPADNSAWDILVTSARITARIQPSVDFEGDFRTILPGIYGVSVQVSSQVDLPGGLSKTVTSRSNELAFAVTPFVTDNDPVGVVGDPVSVEVAPGSNLTDPALAGQIEVYVDGLAYEESGAVAPKTFVITDDEHITIRPHFGSGDAGNHPFRLIVRGAEAPPYWIEVAE
;
A
#
# COMPACT_ATOMS: atom_id res chain seq x y z
N MET A 1 59.27 -52.85 -1.42
CA MET A 1 58.64 -51.56 -1.77
C MET A 1 58.82 -50.61 -0.61
N LYS A 2 59.37 -49.43 -0.85
CA LYS A 2 59.58 -48.37 0.16
C LYS A 2 58.40 -47.38 0.06
N PRO A 3 57.79 -46.93 1.17
CA PRO A 3 56.67 -45.98 1.09
C PRO A 3 57.12 -44.64 0.51
N GLU A 4 56.28 -44.01 -0.31
CA GLU A 4 56.51 -42.66 -0.84
C GLU A 4 56.42 -41.59 0.28
N PRO A 5 57.22 -40.52 0.21
CA PRO A 5 57.23 -39.47 1.22
C PRO A 5 55.99 -38.56 1.12
N VAL A 6 55.39 -38.25 2.26
CA VAL A 6 54.22 -37.38 2.38
C VAL A 6 54.61 -35.94 1.99
N THR A 7 53.97 -35.39 0.96
CA THR A 7 54.38 -34.13 0.30
C THR A 7 53.63 -32.88 0.79
N HIS A 8 52.61 -33.02 1.65
CA HIS A 8 51.84 -31.87 2.14
C HIS A 8 51.42 -32.04 3.60
N ILE A 9 51.76 -31.04 4.41
CA ILE A 9 51.15 -30.81 5.72
C ILE A 9 49.99 -29.84 5.46
N PRO A 10 48.72 -30.19 5.77
CA PRO A 10 47.65 -29.22 5.74
C PRO A 10 47.93 -28.16 6.82
N GLY A 11 48.16 -26.92 6.36
CA GLY A 11 48.36 -25.77 7.24
C GLY A 11 47.15 -25.57 8.13
N TYR A 12 47.39 -25.38 9.42
CA TYR A 12 46.36 -25.01 10.39
C TYR A 12 45.76 -23.65 9.99
N VAL A 13 44.45 -23.61 9.73
CA VAL A 13 43.70 -22.36 9.60
C VAL A 13 43.67 -21.71 10.99
N LEU A 14 44.53 -20.71 11.21
CA LEU A 14 44.78 -20.12 12.53
C LEU A 14 43.80 -19.03 12.98
N SER A 15 42.76 -18.71 12.21
CA SER A 15 41.57 -18.04 12.74
C SER A 15 40.46 -18.03 11.69
N VAL A 16 39.32 -18.62 12.02
CA VAL A 16 38.04 -18.19 11.45
C VAL A 16 37.48 -17.20 12.45
N GLY A 17 37.71 -15.91 12.20
CA GLY A 17 37.03 -14.85 12.94
C GLY A 17 35.56 -14.84 12.55
N ASN A 18 34.73 -15.61 13.27
CA ASN A 18 33.29 -15.45 13.20
C ASN A 18 32.92 -14.18 13.97
N TYR A 19 32.89 -13.06 13.26
CA TYR A 19 32.36 -11.81 13.79
C TYR A 19 30.84 -11.87 13.76
N ILE A 20 30.24 -12.39 14.83
CA ILE A 20 28.83 -12.17 15.09
C ILE A 20 28.74 -10.78 15.71
N LEU A 21 28.38 -9.77 14.91
CA LEU A 21 27.96 -8.47 15.41
C LEU A 21 26.53 -8.63 15.92
N PRO A 22 26.26 -8.62 17.24
CA PRO A 22 24.90 -8.63 17.75
C PRO A 22 24.38 -7.19 17.71
N THR A 23 24.28 -6.60 16.52
CA THR A 23 23.39 -5.47 16.32
C THR A 23 21.99 -6.04 16.40
N GLY A 24 21.40 -6.02 17.60
CA GLY A 24 20.02 -6.45 17.82
C GLY A 24 19.12 -5.95 16.68
N VAL A 25 18.37 -6.91 16.15
CA VAL A 25 17.83 -6.89 14.79
C VAL A 25 16.74 -5.82 14.69
N MET A 26 16.68 -5.11 13.56
CA MET A 26 15.57 -4.21 13.27
C MET A 26 14.26 -4.98 13.31
N HIS A 27 13.26 -4.44 13.99
CA HIS A 27 11.98 -5.12 14.15
C HIS A 27 10.82 -4.16 13.96
N LEU A 28 9.92 -4.51 13.05
CA LEU A 28 8.63 -3.86 12.90
C LEU A 28 7.60 -4.60 13.76
N ALA A 29 7.00 -3.89 14.71
CA ALA A 29 6.00 -4.44 15.62
C ALA A 29 4.58 -4.32 15.04
N SER A 30 4.27 -3.25 14.32
CA SER A 30 2.91 -2.99 13.81
C SER A 30 2.86 -1.92 12.71
N SER A 31 1.84 -2.01 11.86
CA SER A 31 1.45 -1.00 10.88
C SER A 31 0.13 -0.36 11.30
N HIS A 32 0.08 0.97 11.28
CA HIS A 32 -1.08 1.76 11.68
C HIS A 32 -1.41 2.82 10.63
N SER A 33 -2.69 3.11 10.46
CA SER A 33 -3.19 4.31 9.78
C SER A 33 -4.44 4.80 10.50
N VAL A 34 -5.04 5.87 9.97
CA VAL A 34 -6.36 6.35 10.39
C VAL A 34 -7.23 6.45 9.15
N VAL A 35 -8.41 5.82 9.21
CA VAL A 35 -9.43 5.85 8.17
C VAL A 35 -10.46 6.91 8.56
N ARG A 36 -10.64 7.92 7.71
CA ARG A 36 -11.63 8.99 7.87
C ARG A 36 -12.71 8.88 6.82
N PHE A 37 -13.92 9.18 7.26
CA PHE A 37 -15.10 9.28 6.42
C PHE A 37 -16.16 10.12 7.14
N THR A 38 -17.13 10.62 6.39
CA THR A 38 -18.27 11.36 6.93
C THR A 38 -19.51 10.48 6.79
N PRO A 39 -20.13 10.03 7.90
CA PRO A 39 -21.40 9.33 7.81
C PRO A 39 -22.51 10.30 7.37
N PRO A 40 -23.60 9.79 6.76
CA PRO A 40 -24.67 10.65 6.30
C PRO A 40 -25.33 11.41 7.46
N GLY A 41 -25.48 12.73 7.28
CA GLY A 41 -26.05 13.61 8.30
C GLY A 41 -25.24 13.75 9.59
N GLY A 42 -23.98 13.30 9.61
CA GLY A 42 -23.10 13.37 10.79
C GLY A 42 -21.79 14.10 10.54
N ASP A 43 -21.02 14.26 11.61
CA ASP A 43 -19.68 14.86 11.56
C ASP A 43 -18.62 13.84 11.09
N PRO A 44 -17.51 14.30 10.48
CA PRO A 44 -16.40 13.43 10.11
C PRO A 44 -15.90 12.57 11.28
N ILE A 45 -15.72 11.27 11.02
CA ILE A 45 -15.23 10.28 11.99
C ILE A 45 -13.83 9.83 11.58
N ALA A 46 -12.95 9.62 12.56
CA ALA A 46 -11.62 9.07 12.38
C ALA A 46 -11.46 7.76 13.17
N LEU A 47 -11.22 6.64 12.47
CA LEU A 47 -11.04 5.32 13.07
C LEU A 47 -9.59 4.82 12.90
N PRO A 48 -8.89 4.39 13.96
CA PRO A 48 -7.58 3.77 13.83
C PRO A 48 -7.68 2.40 13.15
N ALA A 49 -6.74 2.09 12.26
CA ALA A 49 -6.66 0.79 11.57
C ALA A 49 -5.30 0.12 11.79
N SER A 50 -5.32 -1.17 12.12
CA SER A 50 -4.17 -2.07 12.23
C SER A 50 -4.57 -3.49 11.82
N PRO A 51 -4.06 -4.07 10.71
CA PRO A 51 -3.06 -3.51 9.79
C PRO A 51 -3.48 -2.17 9.18
N ALA A 52 -2.50 -1.35 8.80
CA ALA A 52 -2.77 -0.06 8.19
C ALA A 52 -3.59 -0.19 6.90
N ARG A 53 -4.57 0.70 6.72
CA ARG A 53 -5.35 0.93 5.51
C ARG A 53 -5.12 2.37 5.08
N VAL A 54 -4.32 2.58 4.03
CA VAL A 54 -3.99 3.91 3.51
C VAL A 54 -4.70 4.14 2.20
N ALA A 55 -5.53 5.18 2.11
CA ALA A 55 -6.27 5.49 0.90
C ALA A 55 -5.43 6.34 -0.05
N LEU A 56 -5.57 6.12 -1.36
CA LEU A 56 -4.98 7.00 -2.39
C LEU A 56 -5.79 8.30 -2.52
N GLU A 57 -5.88 9.05 -1.42
CA GLU A 57 -6.59 10.32 -1.34
C GLU A 57 -5.82 11.44 -2.10
N PRO A 58 -6.50 12.33 -2.84
CA PRO A 58 -5.86 13.47 -3.50
C PRO A 58 -5.20 14.39 -2.47
N THR A 59 -3.94 14.73 -2.67
CA THR A 59 -3.10 15.38 -1.64
C THR A 59 -3.16 16.91 -1.61
N THR A 60 -4.21 17.53 -2.15
CA THR A 60 -4.30 18.99 -2.31
C THR A 60 -5.54 19.62 -1.69
N PRO A 61 -5.38 20.64 -0.81
CA PRO A 61 -4.20 21.02 -0.02
C PRO A 61 -4.08 20.15 1.24
N PRO A 62 -2.92 20.13 1.92
CA PRO A 62 -2.79 19.45 3.20
C PRO A 62 -3.74 20.10 4.21
N SER A 63 -4.84 19.41 4.52
CA SER A 63 -5.60 19.69 5.73
C SER A 63 -4.64 19.63 6.93
N PRO A 64 -4.82 20.45 7.97
CA PRO A 64 -4.06 20.33 9.23
C PRO A 64 -4.25 18.96 9.92
N GLU A 65 -5.17 18.14 9.41
CA GLU A 65 -5.47 16.80 9.87
C GLU A 65 -4.55 15.74 9.21
N VAL A 66 -4.28 14.66 9.94
CA VAL A 66 -3.56 13.50 9.40
C VAL A 66 -4.35 12.95 8.19
N PRO A 67 -3.78 12.81 6.99
CA PRO A 67 -4.51 12.36 5.80
C PRO A 67 -4.79 10.85 5.83
N ASN A 68 -5.75 10.38 5.01
CA ASN A 68 -6.04 8.95 4.88
C ASN A 68 -4.91 8.16 4.21
N ASN A 69 -3.98 8.84 3.54
CA ASN A 69 -2.81 8.23 2.93
C ASN A 69 -1.59 8.06 3.87
N GLN A 70 -1.71 8.42 5.15
CA GLN A 70 -0.58 8.32 6.09
C GLN A 70 -0.40 6.92 6.68
N LEU A 71 0.71 6.27 6.33
CA LEU A 71 1.22 5.06 6.96
C LEU A 71 2.08 5.41 8.18
N THR A 72 1.84 4.74 9.30
CA THR A 72 2.71 4.76 10.49
C THR A 72 3.18 3.35 10.82
N LEU A 73 4.49 3.12 10.78
CA LEU A 73 5.11 1.89 11.27
C LEU A 73 5.71 2.13 12.65
N ARG A 74 5.52 1.17 13.56
CA ARG A 74 6.12 1.19 14.89
C ARG A 74 7.02 -0.01 15.06
N GLY A 75 8.16 0.18 15.71
CA GLY A 75 9.16 -0.87 15.85
C GLY A 75 10.32 -0.46 16.75
N SER A 76 11.45 -1.14 16.56
CA SER A 76 12.69 -0.80 17.24
C SER A 76 13.88 -0.86 16.27
N ARG A 77 14.83 0.05 16.51
CA ARG A 77 16.10 0.18 15.77
C ARG A 77 15.91 0.48 14.28
N LEU A 78 14.89 1.26 13.94
CA LEU A 78 14.55 1.63 12.56
C LEU A 78 15.37 2.82 12.02
N GLY A 79 16.20 3.44 12.85
CA GLY A 79 16.93 4.68 12.51
C GLY A 79 17.87 4.49 11.32
N GLY A 80 17.85 5.45 10.39
CA GLY A 80 18.63 5.40 9.15
C GLY A 80 18.14 4.35 8.14
N GLY A 81 17.02 3.68 8.41
CA GLY A 81 16.42 2.69 7.52
C GLY A 81 15.61 3.33 6.39
N ARG A 82 15.55 2.60 5.27
CA ARG A 82 14.72 2.89 4.10
C ARG A 82 13.53 1.95 4.07
N LEU A 83 12.39 2.45 3.62
CA LEU A 83 11.22 1.60 3.40
C LEU A 83 11.48 0.67 2.21
N VAL A 84 11.08 -0.58 2.36
CA VAL A 84 11.03 -1.54 1.27
C VAL A 84 9.61 -2.01 1.12
N LEU A 85 9.02 -1.72 -0.03
CA LEU A 85 7.68 -2.18 -0.40
C LEU A 85 7.80 -3.47 -1.18
N ARG A 86 6.84 -4.37 -0.97
CA ARG A 86 6.72 -5.63 -1.70
C ARG A 86 5.31 -5.80 -2.22
N SER A 87 5.19 -6.14 -3.50
CA SER A 87 3.92 -6.45 -4.14
C SER A 87 4.17 -7.35 -5.35
N PRO A 88 3.35 -8.37 -5.59
CA PRO A 88 3.47 -9.21 -6.79
C PRO A 88 3.33 -8.42 -8.10
N LEU A 89 2.86 -7.16 -8.05
CA LEU A 89 2.71 -6.29 -9.22
C LEU A 89 4.00 -5.55 -9.60
N PHE A 90 5.02 -5.56 -8.75
CA PHE A 90 6.28 -4.90 -9.07
C PHE A 90 7.14 -5.77 -9.98
N ASP A 91 7.38 -5.30 -11.21
CA ASP A 91 8.32 -5.91 -12.14
C ASP A 91 9.77 -5.53 -11.78
N THR A 92 10.25 -6.08 -10.67
CA THR A 92 11.57 -5.80 -10.09
C THR A 92 12.16 -7.08 -9.50
N ALA A 93 13.47 -7.08 -9.23
CA ALA A 93 14.11 -8.23 -8.58
C ALA A 93 13.48 -8.51 -7.20
N ASN A 94 12.82 -9.66 -7.07
CA ASN A 94 12.07 -10.09 -5.86
C ASN A 94 10.80 -9.27 -5.57
N ASN A 95 10.21 -8.63 -6.60
CA ASN A 95 8.92 -7.94 -6.50
C ASN A 95 8.92 -6.87 -5.38
N GLN A 96 10.01 -6.10 -5.30
CA GLN A 96 10.24 -5.14 -4.23
C GLN A 96 10.86 -3.84 -4.73
N ILE A 97 10.49 -2.75 -4.05
CA ILE A 97 11.00 -1.42 -4.31
C ILE A 97 11.60 -0.89 -3.00
N VAL A 98 12.87 -0.48 -3.05
CA VAL A 98 13.51 0.24 -1.95
C VAL A 98 13.26 1.72 -2.19
N VAL A 99 12.47 2.35 -1.32
CA VAL A 99 12.09 3.75 -1.47
C VAL A 99 13.23 4.64 -0.98
N GLU A 100 13.81 5.43 -1.88
CA GLU A 100 14.75 6.49 -1.55
C GLU A 100 13.98 7.77 -1.20
N PRO A 101 14.05 8.29 0.05
CA PRO A 101 13.31 9.49 0.42
C PRO A 101 13.70 10.74 -0.38
N ALA A 102 14.93 10.82 -0.88
CA ALA A 102 15.40 11.96 -1.67
C ALA A 102 14.65 12.07 -3.01
N ASP A 103 14.40 10.94 -3.67
CA ASP A 103 13.70 10.87 -4.97
C ASP A 103 12.18 10.89 -4.78
N ASN A 104 11.70 10.53 -3.58
CA ASN A 104 10.28 10.42 -3.24
C ASN A 104 9.84 11.46 -2.21
N SER A 105 10.22 12.73 -2.40
CA SER A 105 9.94 13.80 -1.42
C SER A 105 8.45 13.99 -1.09
N ALA A 106 7.54 13.73 -2.05
CA ALA A 106 6.09 13.77 -1.84
C ALA A 106 5.58 12.72 -0.83
N TRP A 107 6.37 11.68 -0.56
CA TRP A 107 6.04 10.67 0.45
C TRP A 107 6.30 11.13 1.88
N ASP A 108 6.94 12.29 2.10
CA ASP A 108 7.15 12.89 3.43
C ASP A 108 7.62 11.86 4.47
N ILE A 109 8.66 11.10 4.11
CA ILE A 109 9.11 9.95 4.90
C ILE A 109 9.94 10.45 6.08
N LEU A 110 9.44 10.22 7.30
CA LEU A 110 10.13 10.53 8.54
C LEU A 110 10.51 9.25 9.26
N VAL A 111 11.80 9.09 9.55
CA VAL A 111 12.36 7.91 10.19
C VAL A 111 12.98 8.26 11.53
N THR A 112 12.58 7.55 12.57
CA THR A 112 13.17 7.59 13.91
C THR A 112 13.62 6.19 14.30
N SER A 113 14.24 6.04 15.48
CA SER A 113 14.65 4.72 15.98
C SER A 113 13.47 3.78 16.29
N ALA A 114 12.26 4.30 16.52
CA ALA A 114 11.09 3.51 16.94
C ALA A 114 9.86 3.65 16.03
N ARG A 115 9.88 4.60 15.08
CA ARG A 115 8.73 4.95 14.25
C ARG A 115 9.16 5.38 12.87
N ILE A 116 8.42 4.96 11.85
CA ILE A 116 8.46 5.53 10.50
C ILE A 116 7.07 6.07 10.16
N THR A 117 6.99 7.24 9.56
CA THR A 117 5.76 7.74 8.91
C THR A 117 6.03 8.02 7.45
N ALA A 118 5.06 7.74 6.60
CA ALA A 118 5.11 8.04 5.17
C ALA A 118 3.69 8.36 4.66
N ARG A 119 3.57 9.32 3.76
CA ARG A 119 2.36 9.57 2.96
C ARG A 119 2.46 8.75 1.69
N ILE A 120 1.65 7.70 1.57
CA ILE A 120 1.67 6.85 0.39
C ILE A 120 1.10 7.64 -0.79
N GLN A 121 1.80 7.60 -1.92
CA GLN A 121 1.40 8.25 -3.16
C GLN A 121 1.03 7.20 -4.22
N PRO A 122 0.26 7.58 -5.26
CA PRO A 122 -0.07 6.69 -6.38
C PRO A 122 1.13 6.25 -7.21
N SER A 123 2.29 6.86 -7.03
CA SER A 123 3.53 6.49 -7.72
C SER A 123 4.74 6.57 -6.80
N VAL A 124 5.73 5.75 -7.10
CA VAL A 124 7.06 5.76 -6.47
C VAL A 124 8.13 5.87 -7.56
N ASP A 125 9.10 6.76 -7.36
CA ASP A 125 10.33 6.77 -8.15
C ASP A 125 11.25 5.66 -7.65
N PHE A 126 11.61 4.76 -8.56
CA PHE A 126 12.56 3.69 -8.33
C PHE A 126 13.60 3.66 -9.45
N GLU A 127 14.84 3.99 -9.09
CA GLU A 127 15.99 4.00 -10.02
C GLU A 127 15.82 4.95 -11.22
N GLY A 128 15.05 6.04 -11.05
CA GLY A 128 14.80 7.04 -12.08
C GLY A 128 13.57 6.77 -12.95
N ASP A 129 12.84 5.68 -12.67
CA ASP A 129 11.57 5.38 -13.32
C ASP A 129 10.42 5.44 -12.31
N PHE A 130 9.28 5.97 -12.75
CA PHE A 130 8.04 5.90 -11.96
C PHE A 130 7.39 4.52 -12.05
N ARG A 131 6.95 4.01 -10.90
CA ARG A 131 6.15 2.79 -10.76
C ARG A 131 4.83 3.15 -10.11
N THR A 132 3.73 2.69 -10.70
CA THR A 132 2.38 2.90 -10.17
C THR A 132 2.14 2.03 -8.94
N ILE A 133 1.53 2.61 -7.91
CA ILE A 133 1.04 1.95 -6.72
C ILE A 133 -0.47 1.77 -6.89
N LEU A 134 -0.88 0.57 -7.30
CA LEU A 134 -2.29 0.23 -7.45
C LEU A 134 -2.90 -0.17 -6.09
N PRO A 135 -4.23 -0.06 -5.91
CA PRO A 135 -4.87 -0.59 -4.72
C PRO A 135 -4.63 -2.10 -4.51
N GLY A 136 -4.54 -2.50 -3.24
CA GLY A 136 -4.39 -3.88 -2.81
C GLY A 136 -3.51 -4.03 -1.56
N ILE A 137 -3.13 -5.27 -1.26
CA ILE A 137 -2.30 -5.60 -0.09
C ILE A 137 -0.82 -5.59 -0.46
N TYR A 138 -0.03 -4.92 0.39
CA TYR A 138 1.42 -4.74 0.25
C TYR A 138 2.15 -5.27 1.48
N GLY A 139 3.35 -5.80 1.25
CA GLY A 139 4.34 -6.03 2.28
C GLY A 139 5.20 -4.78 2.48
N VAL A 140 5.54 -4.47 3.73
CA VAL A 140 6.49 -3.41 4.08
C VAL A 140 7.54 -3.91 5.05
N SER A 141 8.79 -3.59 4.78
CA SER A 141 9.92 -3.85 5.67
C SER A 141 10.86 -2.64 5.68
N VAL A 142 11.85 -2.66 6.59
CA VAL A 142 12.87 -1.62 6.70
C VAL A 142 14.23 -2.22 6.39
N GLN A 143 15.00 -1.55 5.54
CA GLN A 143 16.34 -1.95 5.14
C GLN A 143 17.35 -0.88 5.55
N VAL A 144 18.47 -1.31 6.14
CA VAL A 144 19.63 -0.46 6.44
C VAL A 144 20.83 -1.06 5.73
N SER A 145 21.58 -0.20 5.03
CA SER A 145 22.85 -0.55 4.44
C SER A 145 23.96 0.16 5.20
N SER A 146 24.92 -0.60 5.71
CA SER A 146 26.09 -0.09 6.43
C SER A 146 27.36 -0.51 5.73
N GLN A 147 28.30 0.40 5.53
CA GLN A 147 29.63 0.08 5.07
C GLN A 147 30.47 -0.39 6.27
N VAL A 148 31.07 -1.58 6.14
CA VAL A 148 31.92 -2.19 7.16
C VAL A 148 33.32 -2.28 6.60
N ASP A 149 34.29 -1.66 7.26
CA ASP A 149 35.70 -1.80 6.92
C ASP A 149 36.20 -3.17 7.37
N LEU A 150 36.83 -3.87 6.43
CA LEU A 150 37.44 -5.17 6.61
C LEU A 150 38.96 -5.01 6.79
N PRO A 151 39.62 -5.97 7.48
CA PRO A 151 41.07 -6.01 7.55
C PRO A 151 41.69 -5.97 6.14
N GLY A 152 42.72 -5.13 5.98
CA GLY A 152 43.37 -4.90 4.67
C GLY A 152 42.86 -3.67 3.91
N GLY A 153 42.04 -2.81 4.54
CA GLY A 153 41.58 -1.55 3.93
C GLY A 153 40.47 -1.72 2.89
N LEU A 154 39.89 -2.92 2.80
CA LEU A 154 38.71 -3.18 2.00
C LEU A 154 37.47 -2.72 2.76
N SER A 155 36.44 -2.24 2.06
CA SER A 155 35.14 -1.96 2.66
C SER A 155 34.07 -2.83 2.01
N LYS A 156 33.09 -3.28 2.80
CA LYS A 156 31.97 -4.10 2.34
C LYS A 156 30.66 -3.49 2.80
N THR A 157 29.74 -3.30 1.87
CA THR A 157 28.36 -2.94 2.21
C THR A 157 27.63 -4.18 2.73
N VAL A 158 27.12 -4.09 3.95
CA VAL A 158 26.25 -5.09 4.57
C VAL A 158 24.86 -4.50 4.60
N THR A 159 23.89 -5.26 4.07
CA THR A 159 22.49 -4.89 4.08
C THR A 159 21.75 -5.76 5.09
N SER A 160 21.06 -5.13 6.04
CA SER A 160 20.18 -5.77 7.00
C SER A 160 18.74 -5.37 6.72
N ARG A 161 17.80 -6.29 6.98
CA ARG A 161 16.35 -6.07 6.77
C ARG A 161 15.56 -6.54 7.99
N SER A 162 14.50 -5.81 8.34
CA SER A 162 13.55 -6.21 9.37
C SER A 162 12.65 -7.37 8.93
N ASN A 163 11.80 -7.85 9.83
CA ASN A 163 10.60 -8.60 9.42
C ASN A 163 9.69 -7.73 8.53
N GLU A 164 8.82 -8.40 7.79
CA GLU A 164 7.81 -7.79 6.93
C GLU A 164 6.48 -7.70 7.68
N LEU A 165 5.73 -6.62 7.45
CA LEU A 165 4.35 -6.45 7.88
C LEU A 165 3.46 -6.20 6.67
N ALA A 166 2.19 -6.58 6.77
CA ALA A 166 1.20 -6.24 5.76
C ALA A 166 0.59 -4.85 6.03
N PHE A 167 0.18 -4.19 4.95
CA PHE A 167 -0.75 -3.06 4.96
C PHE A 167 -1.55 -3.04 3.66
N ALA A 168 -2.69 -2.35 3.66
CA ALA A 168 -3.54 -2.18 2.48
C ALA A 168 -3.39 -0.76 1.93
N VAL A 169 -3.20 -0.65 0.62
CA VAL A 169 -3.43 0.58 -0.14
C VAL A 169 -4.84 0.49 -0.70
N THR A 170 -5.73 1.40 -0.33
CA THR A 170 -7.15 1.35 -0.70
C THR A 170 -7.44 2.39 -1.78
N PRO A 171 -8.44 2.15 -2.65
CA PRO A 171 -9.00 3.26 -3.41
C PRO A 171 -9.67 4.26 -2.46
N PHE A 172 -10.04 5.42 -2.98
CA PHE A 172 -10.77 6.45 -2.27
C PHE A 172 -11.92 6.93 -3.14
N VAL A 173 -13.16 6.83 -2.67
CA VAL A 173 -14.32 7.33 -3.41
C VAL A 173 -14.45 8.81 -3.12
N THR A 174 -14.53 9.63 -4.17
CA THR A 174 -14.55 11.10 -4.05
C THR A 174 -15.96 11.66 -4.19
N ASP A 175 -16.74 11.13 -5.13
CA ASP A 175 -18.07 11.63 -5.44
C ASP A 175 -18.95 10.58 -6.16
N ASN A 176 -20.22 10.90 -6.36
CA ASN A 176 -21.11 10.18 -7.27
C ASN A 176 -22.12 11.13 -7.94
N ASP A 177 -22.56 10.75 -9.14
CA ASP A 177 -23.63 11.45 -9.84
C ASP A 177 -24.96 11.40 -9.03
N PRO A 178 -25.85 12.40 -9.19
CA PRO A 178 -27.18 12.34 -8.62
C PRO A 178 -27.96 11.10 -9.08
N VAL A 179 -28.69 10.48 -8.16
CA VAL A 179 -29.48 9.29 -8.45
C VAL A 179 -30.80 9.66 -9.15
N GLY A 180 -30.97 9.14 -10.36
CA GLY A 180 -32.20 9.26 -11.16
C GLY A 180 -33.28 8.26 -10.75
N VAL A 181 -34.12 7.80 -11.70
CA VAL A 181 -35.13 6.78 -11.40
C VAL A 181 -34.49 5.40 -11.22
N VAL A 182 -35.25 4.43 -10.70
CA VAL A 182 -34.74 3.08 -10.43
C VAL A 182 -34.13 2.47 -11.70
N GLY A 183 -32.87 2.05 -11.61
CA GLY A 183 -32.12 1.44 -12.71
C GLY A 183 -31.40 2.43 -13.64
N ASP A 184 -31.52 3.74 -13.41
CA ASP A 184 -30.67 4.72 -14.07
C ASP A 184 -29.21 4.54 -13.66
N PRO A 185 -28.24 4.64 -14.59
CA PRO A 185 -26.84 4.53 -14.24
C PRO A 185 -26.41 5.67 -13.29
N VAL A 186 -25.60 5.33 -12.29
CA VAL A 186 -24.96 6.28 -11.39
C VAL A 186 -23.46 6.12 -11.57
N SER A 187 -22.77 7.19 -11.98
CA SER A 187 -21.30 7.20 -11.99
C SER A 187 -20.79 7.45 -10.57
N VAL A 188 -19.82 6.64 -10.14
CA VAL A 188 -19.09 6.81 -8.87
C VAL A 188 -17.64 7.13 -9.22
N GLU A 189 -17.17 8.28 -8.74
CA GLU A 189 -15.82 8.78 -8.95
C GLU A 189 -14.89 8.26 -7.84
N VAL A 190 -13.71 7.78 -8.23
CA VAL A 190 -12.62 7.44 -7.33
C VAL A 190 -11.43 8.35 -7.58
N ALA A 191 -10.68 8.60 -6.51
CA ALA A 191 -9.53 9.46 -6.53
C ALA A 191 -8.50 9.06 -7.60
N PRO A 192 -7.86 10.06 -8.24
CA PRO A 192 -6.79 9.83 -9.20
C PRO A 192 -5.71 8.92 -8.63
N GLY A 193 -5.27 7.96 -9.45
CA GLY A 193 -4.25 6.98 -9.07
C GLY A 193 -4.79 5.62 -8.64
N SER A 194 -6.12 5.46 -8.50
CA SER A 194 -6.74 4.13 -8.35
C SER A 194 -6.56 3.28 -9.61
N ASN A 195 -6.52 3.92 -10.79
CA ASN A 195 -6.19 3.34 -12.09
C ASN A 195 -6.99 2.07 -12.40
N LEU A 196 -8.32 2.18 -12.33
CA LEU A 196 -9.24 1.05 -12.33
C LEU A 196 -9.19 0.19 -13.60
N THR A 197 -8.73 0.73 -14.74
CA THR A 197 -8.61 -0.05 -15.99
C THR A 197 -7.29 -0.79 -16.13
N ASP A 198 -6.39 -0.68 -15.14
CA ASP A 198 -5.11 -1.37 -15.18
C ASP A 198 -5.31 -2.89 -15.35
N PRO A 199 -4.65 -3.54 -16.33
CA PRO A 199 -4.82 -4.97 -16.57
C PRO A 199 -4.55 -5.87 -15.36
N ALA A 200 -3.75 -5.41 -14.39
CA ALA A 200 -3.49 -6.13 -13.14
C ALA A 200 -4.69 -6.16 -12.18
N LEU A 201 -5.71 -5.32 -12.41
CA LEU A 201 -6.93 -5.24 -11.62
C LEU A 201 -8.11 -6.00 -12.24
N ALA A 202 -7.96 -6.55 -13.45
CA ALA A 202 -9.02 -7.28 -14.13
C ALA A 202 -9.56 -8.44 -13.27
N GLY A 203 -10.87 -8.42 -12.99
CA GLY A 203 -11.53 -9.40 -12.12
C GLY A 203 -11.11 -9.36 -10.65
N GLN A 204 -10.52 -8.25 -10.19
CA GLN A 204 -10.11 -8.04 -8.80
C GLN A 204 -10.89 -6.89 -8.12
N ILE A 205 -11.94 -6.39 -8.77
CA ILE A 205 -12.76 -5.28 -8.30
C ILE A 205 -14.11 -5.84 -7.89
N GLU A 206 -14.54 -5.53 -6.67
CA GLU A 206 -15.83 -5.90 -6.13
C GLU A 206 -16.58 -4.65 -5.70
N VAL A 207 -17.86 -4.58 -6.07
CA VAL A 207 -18.76 -3.49 -5.72
C VAL A 207 -19.94 -4.05 -4.94
N TYR A 208 -20.25 -3.44 -3.80
CA TYR A 208 -21.46 -3.75 -3.03
C TYR A 208 -22.25 -2.47 -2.75
N VAL A 209 -23.58 -2.57 -2.86
CA VAL A 209 -24.49 -1.48 -2.51
C VAL A 209 -25.62 -2.04 -1.66
N ASP A 210 -25.89 -1.42 -0.50
CA ASP A 210 -26.80 -1.95 0.53
C ASP A 210 -26.51 -3.40 0.95
N GLY A 211 -25.24 -3.80 0.88
CA GLY A 211 -24.79 -5.16 1.17
C GLY A 211 -25.08 -6.18 0.06
N LEU A 212 -25.65 -5.76 -1.08
CA LEU A 212 -25.80 -6.61 -2.27
C LEU A 212 -24.56 -6.52 -3.14
N ALA A 213 -23.99 -7.66 -3.53
CA ALA A 213 -22.90 -7.73 -4.51
C ALA A 213 -23.41 -7.37 -5.90
N TYR A 214 -22.68 -6.51 -6.61
CA TYR A 214 -22.96 -6.14 -7.99
C TYR A 214 -22.04 -6.93 -8.92
N GLU A 215 -22.56 -7.35 -10.07
CA GLU A 215 -21.80 -8.12 -11.06
C GLU A 215 -21.11 -7.18 -12.05
N GLU A 216 -19.81 -7.40 -12.31
CA GLU A 216 -19.11 -6.71 -13.39
C GLU A 216 -19.68 -7.19 -14.73
N SER A 217 -20.18 -6.28 -15.55
CA SER A 217 -20.83 -6.62 -16.81
C SER A 217 -20.54 -5.57 -17.87
N GLY A 218 -20.21 -5.99 -19.09
CA GLY A 218 -20.14 -5.09 -20.25
C GLY A 218 -21.51 -4.60 -20.73
N ALA A 219 -22.60 -5.17 -20.19
CA ALA A 219 -23.96 -4.76 -20.44
C ALA A 219 -24.55 -4.13 -19.17
N VAL A 220 -25.26 -3.04 -19.37
CA VAL A 220 -25.85 -2.30 -18.26
C VAL A 220 -27.18 -2.98 -17.88
N ALA A 221 -27.25 -3.61 -16.71
CA ALA A 221 -28.44 -4.26 -16.15
C ALA A 221 -28.58 -3.92 -14.66
N PRO A 222 -29.75 -4.06 -14.02
CA PRO A 222 -29.87 -3.80 -12.58
C PRO A 222 -28.88 -4.66 -11.78
N LYS A 223 -28.26 -4.09 -10.74
CA LYS A 223 -27.24 -4.75 -9.91
C LYS A 223 -25.96 -5.15 -10.67
N THR A 224 -25.66 -4.44 -11.75
CA THR A 224 -24.37 -4.56 -12.42
C THR A 224 -23.54 -3.29 -12.26
N PHE A 225 -22.24 -3.42 -12.46
CA PHE A 225 -21.33 -2.29 -12.60
C PHE A 225 -20.43 -2.46 -13.82
N VAL A 226 -19.94 -1.34 -14.33
CA VAL A 226 -19.00 -1.24 -15.44
C VAL A 226 -17.90 -0.27 -15.01
N ILE A 227 -16.64 -0.63 -15.24
CA ILE A 227 -15.52 0.30 -15.13
C ILE A 227 -15.47 1.09 -16.44
N THR A 228 -15.69 2.41 -16.37
CA THR A 228 -15.78 3.25 -17.57
C THR A 228 -14.45 3.88 -17.95
N ASP A 229 -13.62 4.19 -16.96
CA ASP A 229 -12.25 4.67 -17.12
C ASP A 229 -11.46 4.44 -15.81
N ASP A 230 -10.27 5.04 -15.70
CA ASP A 230 -9.35 4.86 -14.57
C ASP A 230 -9.88 5.38 -13.23
N GLU A 231 -10.90 6.23 -13.25
CA GLU A 231 -11.42 6.97 -12.11
C GLU A 231 -12.93 6.78 -11.93
N HIS A 232 -13.63 6.11 -12.85
CA HIS A 232 -15.09 6.00 -12.79
C HIS A 232 -15.61 4.56 -12.84
N ILE A 233 -16.56 4.28 -11.95
CA ILE A 233 -17.38 3.07 -11.96
C ILE A 233 -18.82 3.49 -12.17
N THR A 234 -19.43 3.04 -13.26
CA THR A 234 -20.87 3.18 -13.45
C THR A 234 -21.59 1.99 -12.85
N ILE A 235 -22.44 2.23 -11.87
CA ILE A 235 -23.33 1.21 -11.31
C ILE A 235 -24.75 1.39 -11.85
N ARG A 236 -25.53 0.30 -11.84
CA ARG A 236 -26.99 0.38 -11.96
C ARG A 236 -27.65 -0.02 -10.64
N PRO A 237 -28.07 0.96 -9.83
CA PRO A 237 -28.65 0.70 -8.54
C PRO A 237 -29.98 -0.07 -8.66
N HIS A 238 -30.31 -0.82 -7.61
CA HIS A 238 -31.60 -1.47 -7.46
C HIS A 238 -32.65 -0.56 -6.80
N PHE A 239 -32.24 0.66 -6.45
CA PHE A 239 -33.03 1.76 -5.92
C PHE A 239 -33.02 2.92 -6.93
N GLY A 240 -33.83 3.94 -6.68
CA GLY A 240 -33.83 5.18 -7.46
C GLY A 240 -34.45 6.33 -6.66
N SER A 241 -34.87 7.40 -7.34
CA SER A 241 -35.37 8.63 -6.71
C SER A 241 -36.63 8.47 -5.86
N GLY A 242 -37.31 7.31 -5.93
CA GLY A 242 -38.43 6.98 -5.04
C GLY A 242 -38.01 6.36 -3.71
N ASP A 243 -36.74 5.98 -3.59
CA ASP A 243 -36.13 5.31 -2.45
C ASP A 243 -35.19 6.30 -1.74
N ALA A 244 -35.74 7.41 -1.26
CA ALA A 244 -34.95 8.45 -0.59
C ALA A 244 -34.17 7.90 0.61
N GLY A 245 -32.95 8.39 0.80
CA GLY A 245 -32.08 7.97 1.89
C GLY A 245 -30.61 7.80 1.48
N ASN A 246 -29.86 7.12 2.33
CA ASN A 246 -28.43 6.93 2.17
C ASN A 246 -28.13 5.45 1.98
N HIS A 247 -27.53 5.11 0.84
CA HIS A 247 -27.25 3.75 0.44
C HIS A 247 -25.75 3.47 0.61
N PRO A 248 -25.31 2.62 1.56
CA PRO A 248 -23.90 2.33 1.74
C PRO A 248 -23.30 1.70 0.49
N PHE A 249 -22.21 2.29 0.01
CA PHE A 249 -21.42 1.83 -1.12
C PHE A 249 -20.07 1.31 -0.62
N ARG A 250 -19.68 0.13 -1.10
CA ARG A 250 -18.39 -0.49 -0.77
C ARG A 250 -17.67 -0.84 -2.06
N LEU A 251 -16.47 -0.31 -2.21
CA LEU A 251 -15.53 -0.65 -3.26
C LEU A 251 -14.35 -1.42 -2.66
N ILE A 252 -14.09 -2.61 -3.19
CA ILE A 252 -12.96 -3.45 -2.79
C ILE A 252 -12.12 -3.72 -4.04
N VAL A 253 -10.82 -3.44 -3.96
CA VAL A 253 -9.88 -3.68 -5.06
C VAL A 253 -8.73 -4.52 -4.54
N ARG A 254 -8.55 -5.73 -5.09
CA ARG A 254 -7.52 -6.70 -4.66
C ARG A 254 -7.52 -6.94 -3.14
N GLY A 255 -8.72 -7.06 -2.56
CA GLY A 255 -8.93 -7.25 -1.12
C GLY A 255 -8.70 -6.01 -0.23
N ALA A 256 -8.35 -4.86 -0.82
CA ALA A 256 -8.27 -3.59 -0.12
C ALA A 256 -9.57 -2.79 -0.30
N GLU A 257 -10.32 -2.63 0.79
CA GLU A 257 -11.61 -1.93 0.79
C GLU A 257 -11.42 -0.43 1.04
N ALA A 258 -12.11 0.41 0.26
CA ALA A 258 -12.17 1.86 0.41
C ALA A 258 -12.67 2.27 1.82
N PRO A 259 -12.41 3.52 2.26
CA PRO A 259 -13.17 4.10 3.36
C PRO A 259 -14.68 4.05 3.09
N PRO A 260 -15.52 3.98 4.15
CA PRO A 260 -16.97 3.99 3.99
C PRO A 260 -17.48 5.19 3.18
N TYR A 261 -18.41 4.91 2.27
CA TYR A 261 -19.04 5.90 1.41
C TYR A 261 -20.55 5.60 1.28
N TRP A 262 -21.35 6.62 1.00
CA TRP A 262 -22.80 6.49 0.81
C TRP A 262 -23.22 7.22 -0.45
N ILE A 263 -24.10 6.57 -1.21
CA ILE A 263 -24.81 7.21 -2.31
C ILE A 263 -26.07 7.83 -1.72
N GLU A 264 -26.17 9.15 -1.79
CA GLU A 264 -27.30 9.91 -1.28
C GLU A 264 -28.39 10.05 -2.35
N VAL A 265 -29.62 9.68 -1.99
CA VAL A 265 -30.82 9.88 -2.81
C VAL A 265 -31.67 10.96 -2.15
N ALA A 266 -31.81 12.09 -2.82
CA ALA A 266 -32.62 13.21 -2.32
C ALA A 266 -34.10 12.81 -2.15
N GLU A 267 -34.76 13.39 -1.14
CA GLU A 267 -36.22 13.35 -0.98
C GLU A 267 -36.97 14.13 -2.08
#